data_AF-A0A951JWV0-F1
#
_entry.id   AF-A0A951JWV0-F1
#
_cell.length_a   1.000
_cell.length_b   1.000
_cell.length_c   1.000
_cell.angle_alpha   90.00
_cell.angle_beta   90.00
_cell.angle_gamma   90.00
#
_symmetry.space_group_name_H-M   'P 1'
#
loop_
_entity.id
_entity.type
_entity.pdbx_description
1 polymer ?
#
loop_
_entity_poly.entity_id
_entity_poly.type
_entity_poly.pdbx_seq_one_letter_code
_entity_poly.pdbx_strand_id
1 'polypeptide(L)'
;MSDETDQVQPTADRWIRRSADVSTRRALRSTTRASIYDHLRETGEQQTVRDIAGAFDLHPNVARTHLETLADAGLVVVGSRKHPGGGRPAKVYLARAEAGADEIHVDTVTPAGRSTTLLRLLGEVIVNSNGAQGGRLEAVRQAAMKEGGRLAERNDEPCGSLREAADAVARVLRTEGHLVRVHSATDEQVLLSRVGGSLEPLHAVRGGLTSALEWGLLSGAFARLWRPVQLAPVTQTDGNAPGWAVNPASADAPTNRLLVAVAGRVDARNAPRETGVVRAMRAITALETGAVLEVLTGGPGSPAAFARWADRAGHELMGVERASDEHGRPAIRLLIRKGRT
;
A
#
# COMPACT_ATOMS: atom_id res chain seq x y z
N MET A 1 28.33 29.36 -37.35
CA MET A 1 27.45 29.99 -36.34
C MET A 1 26.05 29.57 -36.71
N SER A 2 25.42 28.58 -36.10
CA SER A 2 25.52 28.08 -34.71
C SER A 2 25.18 26.57 -34.76
N ASP A 3 26.05 25.70 -34.28
CA ASP A 3 26.00 25.09 -32.94
C ASP A 3 24.70 24.30 -32.72
N GLU A 4 24.60 23.13 -33.38
CA GLU A 4 23.59 22.12 -33.12
C GLU A 4 24.21 21.12 -32.14
N THR A 5 24.05 21.39 -30.84
CA THR A 5 24.43 20.49 -29.76
C THR A 5 23.68 19.17 -29.91
N ASP A 6 24.41 18.18 -30.41
CA ASP A 6 24.08 16.76 -30.40
C ASP A 6 23.84 16.30 -28.96
N GLN A 7 22.57 16.29 -28.53
CA GLN A 7 22.19 15.70 -27.26
C GLN A 7 22.24 14.18 -27.40
N VAL A 8 23.41 13.61 -27.09
CA VAL A 8 23.62 12.17 -26.96
C VAL A 8 22.83 11.67 -25.75
N GLN A 9 21.63 11.14 -26.00
CA GLN A 9 20.90 10.32 -25.04
C GLN A 9 21.76 9.06 -24.74
N PRO A 10 22.17 8.78 -23.49
CA PRO A 10 22.99 7.61 -23.21
C PRO A 10 22.13 6.34 -23.25
N THR A 11 22.22 5.59 -24.34
CA THR A 11 21.57 4.28 -24.52
C THR A 11 22.23 3.24 -23.61
N ALA A 12 21.46 2.63 -22.71
CA ALA A 12 21.92 1.46 -21.94
C ALA A 12 22.10 0.28 -22.90
N ASP A 13 23.34 0.00 -23.29
CA ASP A 13 23.71 -1.15 -24.11
C ASP A 13 23.32 -2.46 -23.37
N ARG A 14 22.20 -3.06 -23.79
CA ARG A 14 21.73 -4.43 -23.53
C ARG A 14 21.40 -4.81 -22.08
N TRP A 15 20.11 -4.87 -21.77
CA TRP A 15 19.58 -5.50 -20.56
C TRP A 15 19.67 -7.02 -20.63
N ILE A 16 20.30 -7.65 -19.63
CA ILE A 16 20.44 -9.10 -19.52
C ILE A 16 19.42 -9.62 -18.50
N ARG A 17 18.57 -10.57 -18.94
CA ARG A 17 17.72 -11.38 -18.05
C ARG A 17 18.53 -12.57 -17.54
N ARG A 18 18.42 -12.87 -16.24
CA ARG A 18 18.95 -14.11 -15.66
C ARG A 18 17.85 -15.16 -15.55
N SER A 19 18.25 -16.43 -15.63
CA SER A 19 17.40 -17.55 -15.23
C SER A 19 17.03 -17.40 -13.75
N ALA A 20 15.78 -17.67 -13.41
CA ALA A 20 15.28 -17.55 -12.05
C ALA A 20 15.73 -18.75 -11.20
N ASP A 21 16.98 -18.76 -10.77
CA ASP A 21 17.54 -19.83 -9.92
C ASP A 21 17.14 -19.63 -8.44
N VAL A 22 16.62 -18.44 -8.10
CA VAL A 22 16.10 -18.06 -6.79
C VAL A 22 14.61 -17.76 -6.90
N SER A 23 13.78 -18.33 -6.02
CA SER A 23 12.35 -17.98 -6.02
C SER A 23 12.11 -16.55 -5.53
N THR A 24 11.16 -15.83 -6.14
CA THR A 24 10.71 -14.49 -5.73
C THR A 24 10.44 -14.37 -4.24
N ARG A 25 9.75 -15.39 -3.69
CA ARG A 25 9.46 -15.50 -2.25
C ARG A 25 10.72 -15.50 -1.39
N ARG A 26 11.76 -16.23 -1.80
CA ARG A 26 13.04 -16.29 -1.07
C ARG A 26 13.81 -14.98 -1.20
N ALA A 27 13.80 -14.35 -2.37
CA ALA A 27 14.46 -13.07 -2.59
C ALA A 27 13.84 -11.97 -1.73
N LEU A 28 12.52 -11.87 -1.65
CA LEU A 28 11.83 -10.79 -0.94
C LEU A 28 11.72 -10.99 0.58
N ARG A 29 12.20 -12.10 1.15
CA ARG A 29 12.19 -12.31 2.61
C ARG A 29 13.06 -11.34 3.42
N SER A 30 14.11 -10.78 2.82
CA SER A 30 15.00 -9.82 3.50
C SER A 30 14.39 -8.42 3.45
N THR A 31 14.28 -7.76 4.61
CA THR A 31 13.77 -6.38 4.71
C THR A 31 14.57 -5.42 3.84
N THR A 32 15.90 -5.47 3.87
CA THR A 32 16.77 -4.63 3.04
C THR A 32 16.57 -4.91 1.55
N ARG A 33 16.56 -6.18 1.10
CA ARG A 33 16.35 -6.50 -0.33
C ARG A 33 14.99 -6.06 -0.84
N ALA A 34 13.93 -6.33 -0.09
CA ALA A 34 12.59 -5.91 -0.46
C ALA A 34 12.52 -4.38 -0.58
N SER A 35 13.12 -3.67 0.37
CA SER A 35 13.16 -2.21 0.35
C SER A 35 13.94 -1.65 -0.85
N ILE A 36 15.06 -2.28 -1.23
CA ILE A 36 15.81 -1.93 -2.45
C ILE A 36 14.97 -2.16 -3.70
N TYR A 37 14.25 -3.28 -3.79
CA TYR A 37 13.39 -3.57 -4.93
C TYR A 37 12.24 -2.57 -5.04
N ASP A 38 11.58 -2.26 -3.93
CA ASP A 38 10.50 -1.27 -3.89
C ASP A 38 10.99 0.12 -4.32
N HIS A 39 12.16 0.57 -3.84
CA HIS A 39 12.79 1.82 -4.27
C HIS A 39 13.08 1.86 -5.77
N LEU A 40 13.60 0.77 -6.34
CA LEU A 40 13.83 0.67 -7.78
C LEU A 40 12.51 0.70 -8.59
N ARG A 41 11.42 0.16 -8.04
CA ARG A 41 10.09 0.23 -8.67
C ARG A 41 9.50 1.63 -8.61
N GLU A 42 9.57 2.28 -7.45
CA GLU A 42 9.03 3.61 -7.19
C GLU A 42 9.75 4.67 -8.04
N THR A 43 11.08 4.57 -8.14
CA THR A 43 11.87 5.48 -8.98
C THR A 43 11.64 5.26 -10.47
N GLY A 44 11.44 4.00 -10.90
CA GLY A 44 11.26 3.65 -12.31
C GLY A 44 12.51 3.89 -13.17
N GLU A 45 13.65 4.21 -12.53
CA GLU A 45 14.90 4.58 -13.18
C GLU A 45 16.00 3.55 -12.91
N GLN A 46 16.95 3.48 -13.84
CA GLN A 46 18.12 2.62 -13.70
C GLN A 46 19.11 3.20 -12.67
N GLN A 47 19.44 2.41 -11.64
CA GLN A 47 20.36 2.84 -10.58
C GLN A 47 21.59 1.94 -10.49
N THR A 48 22.73 2.51 -10.13
CA THR A 48 23.98 1.78 -9.91
C THR A 48 24.04 1.22 -8.49
N VAL A 49 25.00 0.32 -8.24
CA VAL A 49 25.31 -0.15 -6.87
C VAL A 49 25.63 1.01 -5.93
N ARG A 50 26.26 2.10 -6.42
CA ARG A 50 26.62 3.24 -5.58
C ARG A 50 25.41 4.07 -5.18
N ASP A 51 24.47 4.24 -6.10
CA ASP A 51 23.22 4.97 -5.83
C ASP A 51 22.41 4.25 -4.74
N ILE A 52 22.29 2.92 -4.85
CA ILE A 52 21.61 2.09 -3.85
C ILE A 52 22.39 2.06 -2.52
N ALA A 53 23.72 1.96 -2.56
CA ALA A 53 24.54 2.00 -1.35
C ALA A 53 24.34 3.32 -0.58
N GLY A 54 24.30 4.45 -1.29
CA GLY A 54 24.05 5.76 -0.69
C GLY A 54 22.62 5.90 -0.16
N ALA A 55 21.61 5.46 -0.92
CA ALA A 55 20.20 5.59 -0.55
C ALA A 55 19.81 4.77 0.70
N PHE A 56 20.50 3.65 0.97
CA PHE A 56 20.19 2.74 2.07
C PHE A 56 21.25 2.71 3.18
N ASP A 57 22.25 3.59 3.13
CA ASP A 57 23.42 3.59 4.03
C ASP A 57 24.10 2.21 4.15
N LEU A 58 24.33 1.57 3.00
CA LEU A 58 24.92 0.24 2.90
C LEU A 58 26.32 0.30 2.32
N HIS A 59 27.18 -0.62 2.74
CA HIS A 59 28.45 -0.82 2.04
C HIS A 59 28.20 -1.30 0.60
N PRO A 60 28.92 -0.80 -0.43
CA PRO A 60 28.68 -1.15 -1.83
C PRO A 60 28.69 -2.66 -2.14
N ASN A 61 29.49 -3.45 -1.41
CA ASN A 61 29.48 -4.91 -1.58
C ASN A 61 28.19 -5.56 -1.07
N VAL A 62 27.60 -5.04 0.01
CA VAL A 62 26.34 -5.55 0.56
C VAL A 62 25.18 -5.21 -0.40
N ALA A 63 25.13 -3.95 -0.87
CA ALA A 63 24.16 -3.52 -1.88
C ALA A 63 24.24 -4.37 -3.16
N ARG A 64 25.46 -4.68 -3.63
CA ARG A 64 25.66 -5.57 -4.78
C ARG A 64 25.09 -6.96 -4.55
N THR A 65 25.36 -7.59 -3.41
CA THR A 65 24.82 -8.93 -3.09
C THR A 65 23.30 -8.94 -3.12
N HIS A 66 22.67 -7.90 -2.57
CA HIS A 66 21.22 -7.72 -2.62
C HIS A 66 20.69 -7.61 -4.06
N LEU A 67 21.29 -6.75 -4.88
CA LEU A 67 20.90 -6.53 -6.27
C LEU A 67 21.10 -7.77 -7.15
N GLU A 68 22.21 -8.50 -6.96
CA GLU A 68 22.45 -9.75 -7.69
C GLU A 68 21.43 -10.82 -7.29
N THR A 69 21.09 -10.96 -6.00
CA THR A 69 20.02 -11.88 -5.56
C THR A 69 18.66 -11.52 -6.18
N LEU A 70 18.34 -10.23 -6.29
CA LEU A 70 17.11 -9.77 -6.95
C LEU A 70 17.15 -10.07 -8.46
N ALA A 71 18.31 -9.96 -9.10
CA ALA A 71 18.49 -10.28 -10.51
C ALA A 71 18.34 -11.78 -10.77
N ASP A 72 18.92 -12.61 -9.89
CA ASP A 72 18.81 -14.07 -9.91
C ASP A 72 17.38 -14.56 -9.63
N ALA A 73 16.53 -13.71 -9.04
CA ALA A 73 15.10 -13.96 -8.85
C ALA A 73 14.22 -13.36 -9.97
N GLY A 74 14.83 -12.76 -11.00
CA GLY A 74 14.11 -12.13 -12.12
C GLY A 74 13.36 -10.84 -11.77
N LEU A 75 13.60 -10.26 -10.59
CA LEU A 75 12.92 -9.05 -10.10
C LEU A 75 13.54 -7.76 -10.65
N VAL A 76 14.84 -7.78 -10.95
CA VAL A 76 15.53 -6.66 -11.59
C VAL A 76 16.25 -7.13 -12.85
N VAL A 77 16.30 -6.27 -13.85
CA VAL A 77 17.14 -6.47 -15.04
C VAL A 77 18.48 -5.78 -14.83
N VAL A 78 19.55 -6.37 -15.37
CA VAL A 78 20.92 -5.86 -15.23
C VAL A 78 21.39 -5.31 -16.57
N GLY A 79 21.83 -4.07 -16.59
CA GLY A 79 22.41 -3.40 -17.75
C GLY A 79 23.81 -2.89 -17.45
N SER A 80 24.42 -2.22 -18.43
CA SER A 80 25.70 -1.54 -18.25
C SER A 80 25.61 -0.09 -18.74
N ARG A 81 26.21 0.83 -18.00
CA ARG A 81 26.32 2.24 -18.37
C ARG A 81 27.80 2.61 -18.52
N LYS A 82 28.16 3.16 -19.68
CA LYS A 82 29.49 3.73 -19.94
C LYS A 82 29.57 5.10 -19.26
N HIS A 83 30.70 5.39 -18.61
CA HIS A 83 30.97 6.70 -18.03
C HIS A 83 31.58 7.63 -19.10
N PRO A 84 31.19 8.91 -19.18
CA PRO A 84 31.73 9.85 -20.18
C PRO A 84 33.25 10.04 -20.09
N GLY A 85 33.81 9.92 -18.88
CA GLY A 85 35.25 10.05 -18.61
C GLY A 85 36.10 8.80 -18.84
N GLY A 86 35.56 7.74 -19.45
CA GLY A 86 36.25 6.45 -19.61
C GLY A 86 36.29 5.60 -18.34
N GLY A 87 36.53 4.29 -18.51
CA GLY A 87 36.58 3.29 -17.41
C GLY A 87 35.68 2.07 -17.64
N ARG A 88 35.78 1.07 -16.74
CA ARG A 88 34.95 -0.14 -16.80
C ARG A 88 33.46 0.24 -16.66
N PRO A 89 32.57 -0.21 -17.57
CA PRO A 89 31.15 0.09 -17.50
C PRO A 89 30.56 -0.27 -16.14
N ALA A 90 29.77 0.64 -15.56
CA ALA A 90 29.09 0.39 -14.29
C ALA A 90 27.85 -0.47 -14.55
N LYS A 91 27.64 -1.51 -13.73
CA LYS A 91 26.38 -2.24 -13.72
C LYS A 91 25.26 -1.31 -13.24
N VAL A 92 24.16 -1.29 -13.97
CA VAL A 92 22.92 -0.61 -13.61
C VAL A 92 21.81 -1.65 -13.44
N TYR A 93 20.89 -1.38 -12.53
CA TYR A 93 19.78 -2.25 -12.20
C TYR A 93 18.48 -1.46 -12.35
N LEU A 94 17.47 -2.10 -12.92
CA LEU A 94 16.14 -1.54 -13.09
C LEU A 94 15.11 -2.57 -12.62
N ALA A 95 14.12 -2.14 -11.84
CA ALA A 95 13.05 -3.02 -11.42
C ALA A 95 12.17 -3.46 -12.59
N ARG A 96 11.75 -4.72 -12.58
CA ARG A 96 10.77 -5.22 -13.51
C ARG A 96 9.38 -4.82 -13.03
N ALA A 97 8.70 -3.93 -13.74
CA ALA A 97 7.26 -3.79 -13.58
C ALA A 97 6.62 -5.13 -14.00
N GLU A 98 5.85 -5.76 -13.12
CA GLU A 98 4.92 -6.80 -13.55
C GLU A 98 3.75 -6.13 -14.27
N ALA A 99 4.01 -5.67 -15.49
CA ALA A 99 3.03 -5.24 -16.47
C ALA A 99 3.60 -5.56 -17.85
N GLY A 100 2.85 -6.34 -18.63
CA GLY A 100 3.30 -6.90 -19.89
C GLY A 100 3.79 -5.84 -20.87
N ALA A 101 5.02 -6.03 -21.34
CA ALA A 101 5.47 -5.53 -22.63
C ALA A 101 6.29 -6.65 -23.28
N ASP A 102 5.72 -7.10 -24.40
CA ASP A 102 6.16 -8.07 -25.38
C ASP A 102 6.27 -9.57 -25.04
N GLU A 103 5.67 -10.32 -25.97
CA GLU A 103 5.48 -11.76 -26.11
C GLU A 103 4.38 -12.39 -25.22
N ILE A 104 3.18 -12.45 -25.81
CA ILE A 104 2.21 -13.51 -25.50
C ILE A 104 2.83 -14.81 -26.02
N HIS A 105 3.57 -15.50 -25.14
CA HIS A 105 3.72 -16.93 -25.21
C HIS A 105 2.83 -17.53 -24.12
N VAL A 106 1.67 -18.04 -24.52
CA VAL A 106 0.84 -18.88 -23.64
C VAL A 106 1.48 -20.26 -23.64
N ASP A 107 2.64 -20.37 -23.01
CA ASP A 107 3.07 -21.66 -22.50
C ASP A 107 2.31 -21.88 -21.21
N THR A 108 1.37 -22.81 -21.27
CA THR A 108 0.65 -23.38 -20.14
C THR A 108 1.64 -24.15 -19.25
N VAL A 109 2.49 -23.41 -18.54
CA VAL A 109 3.10 -23.85 -17.30
C VAL A 109 2.70 -22.80 -16.27
N THR A 110 1.50 -22.97 -15.74
CA THR A 110 0.97 -22.21 -14.62
C THR A 110 1.96 -22.31 -13.45
N PRO A 111 2.68 -21.25 -13.04
CA PRO A 111 3.31 -21.26 -11.74
C PRO A 111 2.15 -21.11 -10.76
N ALA A 112 1.80 -22.19 -10.08
CA ALA A 112 0.83 -22.21 -8.98
C ALA A 112 1.23 -21.14 -7.95
N GLY A 113 0.57 -19.99 -7.98
CA GLY A 113 0.98 -18.84 -7.17
C GLY A 113 0.29 -17.51 -7.48
N ARG A 114 -0.55 -17.41 -8.53
CA ARG A 114 -1.40 -16.22 -8.74
C ARG A 114 -2.44 -16.13 -7.62
N SER A 115 -2.13 -15.25 -6.66
CA SER A 115 -2.83 -14.77 -5.46
C SER A 115 -4.06 -15.57 -4.98
N THR A 116 -3.83 -16.70 -4.31
CA THR A 116 -4.91 -17.39 -3.54
C THR A 116 -5.51 -16.49 -2.47
N THR A 117 -4.76 -15.49 -1.99
CA THR A 117 -5.19 -14.48 -1.02
C THR A 117 -6.34 -13.64 -1.57
N LEU A 118 -6.21 -13.08 -2.78
CA LEU A 118 -7.30 -12.30 -3.39
C LEU A 118 -8.56 -13.14 -3.64
N LEU A 119 -8.40 -14.38 -4.08
CA LEU A 119 -9.53 -15.30 -4.27
C LEU A 119 -10.23 -15.64 -2.94
N ARG A 120 -9.47 -15.87 -1.86
CA ARG A 120 -10.03 -16.09 -0.52
C ARG A 120 -10.74 -14.84 0.00
N LEU A 121 -10.15 -13.66 -0.16
CA LEU A 121 -10.76 -12.39 0.24
C LEU A 121 -12.06 -12.15 -0.51
N LEU A 122 -12.10 -12.41 -1.82
CA LEU A 122 -13.33 -12.35 -2.61
C LEU A 122 -14.38 -13.35 -2.10
N GLY A 123 -13.99 -14.60 -1.81
CA GLY A 123 -14.87 -15.60 -1.24
C GLY A 123 -15.45 -15.16 0.11
N GLU A 124 -14.61 -14.68 1.02
CA GLU A 124 -15.01 -14.23 2.35
C GLU A 124 -15.96 -13.01 2.27
N VAL A 125 -15.69 -12.07 1.37
CA VAL A 125 -16.57 -10.92 1.14
C VAL A 125 -17.90 -11.39 0.55
N ILE A 126 -17.91 -12.29 -0.45
CA ILE A 126 -19.16 -12.79 -1.04
C ILE A 126 -20.01 -13.51 0.01
N VAL A 127 -19.42 -14.41 0.79
CA VAL A 127 -20.13 -15.21 1.81
C VAL A 127 -20.68 -14.32 2.93
N ASN A 128 -19.90 -13.34 3.40
CA ASN A 128 -20.25 -12.55 4.58
C ASN A 128 -20.84 -11.16 4.28
N SER A 129 -20.92 -10.75 3.01
CA SER A 129 -21.44 -9.43 2.61
C SER A 129 -22.94 -9.26 2.83
N ASN A 130 -23.72 -10.35 2.94
CA ASN A 130 -25.16 -10.31 3.13
C ASN A 130 -25.61 -9.88 4.54
N GLY A 131 -24.68 -9.69 5.48
CA GLY A 131 -24.99 -9.31 6.87
C GLY A 131 -24.23 -8.09 7.42
N ALA A 132 -23.31 -7.49 6.68
CA ALA A 132 -22.52 -6.37 7.21
C ALA A 132 -23.32 -5.06 7.17
N GLN A 133 -23.92 -4.64 8.29
CA GLN A 133 -24.63 -3.34 8.41
C GLN A 133 -23.71 -2.09 8.25
N GLY A 134 -22.46 -2.25 7.78
CA GLY A 134 -21.49 -1.19 7.47
C GLY A 134 -21.19 -1.02 5.97
N GLY A 135 -21.82 -1.81 5.10
CA GLY A 135 -21.60 -1.76 3.64
C GLY A 135 -20.39 -2.58 3.16
N ARG A 136 -20.20 -2.64 1.84
CA ARG A 136 -19.22 -3.54 1.18
C ARG A 136 -17.78 -3.32 1.62
N LEU A 137 -17.38 -2.08 1.89
CA LEU A 137 -16.00 -1.75 2.26
C LEU A 137 -15.62 -2.26 3.65
N GLU A 138 -16.57 -2.24 4.59
CA GLU A 138 -16.36 -2.80 5.93
C GLU A 138 -16.25 -4.33 5.88
N ALA A 139 -17.06 -4.99 5.04
CA ALA A 139 -16.91 -6.42 4.81
C ALA A 139 -15.52 -6.77 4.24
N VAL A 140 -14.99 -5.94 3.34
CA VAL A 140 -13.62 -6.08 2.82
C VAL A 140 -12.58 -5.93 3.95
N ARG A 141 -12.72 -4.93 4.82
CA ARG A 141 -11.79 -4.74 5.96
C ARG A 141 -11.78 -5.95 6.87
N GLN A 142 -12.95 -6.46 7.25
CA GLN A 142 -13.07 -7.60 8.15
C GLN A 142 -12.49 -8.88 7.51
N ALA A 143 -12.77 -9.12 6.23
CA ALA A 143 -12.16 -10.23 5.49
C ALA A 143 -10.63 -10.11 5.41
N ALA A 144 -10.12 -8.90 5.10
CA ALA A 144 -8.70 -8.61 5.06
C ALA A 144 -8.02 -8.74 6.42
N MET A 145 -8.70 -8.36 7.50
CA MET A 145 -8.22 -8.52 8.88
C MET A 145 -8.07 -10.00 9.25
N LYS A 146 -9.08 -10.82 8.95
CA LYS A 146 -9.01 -12.27 9.16
C LYS A 146 -7.86 -12.90 8.37
N GLU A 147 -7.70 -12.52 7.12
CA GLU A 147 -6.59 -13.03 6.29
C GLU A 147 -5.24 -12.56 6.80
N GLY A 148 -5.08 -11.29 7.20
CA GLY A 148 -3.85 -10.77 7.81
C GLY A 148 -3.43 -11.56 9.05
N GLY A 149 -4.39 -11.87 9.92
CA GLY A 149 -4.18 -12.75 11.07
C GLY A 149 -3.75 -14.15 10.66
N ARG A 150 -4.41 -14.75 9.66
CA ARG A 150 -4.06 -16.08 9.14
C ARG A 150 -2.65 -16.13 8.54
N LEU A 151 -2.23 -15.07 7.85
CA LEU A 151 -0.87 -14.99 7.32
C LEU A 151 0.16 -14.95 8.45
N ALA A 152 -0.15 -14.20 9.51
CA ALA A 152 0.68 -14.06 10.69
C ALA A 152 0.83 -15.36 11.52
N GLU A 153 -0.12 -16.31 11.44
CA GLU A 153 0.00 -17.62 12.11
C GLU A 153 1.25 -18.41 11.72
N ARG A 154 1.84 -18.10 10.56
CA ARG A 154 3.07 -18.76 10.06
C ARG A 154 4.36 -18.25 10.70
N ASN A 155 4.27 -17.30 11.63
CA ASN A 155 5.40 -16.77 12.36
C ASN A 155 5.35 -17.29 13.79
N ASP A 156 6.23 -18.24 14.10
CA ASP A 156 6.28 -18.93 15.39
C ASP A 156 6.98 -18.10 16.48
N GLU A 157 7.65 -17.01 16.12
CA GLU A 157 8.41 -16.15 17.03
C GLU A 157 7.50 -15.07 17.66
N PRO A 158 7.35 -15.01 19.00
CA PRO A 158 6.63 -13.92 19.64
C PRO A 158 7.39 -12.61 19.45
N CYS A 159 6.67 -11.51 19.19
CA CYS A 159 7.26 -10.18 19.07
C CYS A 159 7.16 -9.46 20.43
N GLY A 160 8.27 -8.91 20.92
CA GLY A 160 8.32 -8.16 22.19
C GLY A 160 8.00 -6.68 22.03
N SER A 161 8.20 -6.13 20.84
CA SER A 161 8.11 -4.69 20.56
C SER A 161 7.35 -4.36 19.27
N LEU A 162 6.96 -3.09 19.09
CA LEU A 162 6.31 -2.64 17.85
C LEU A 162 7.25 -2.78 16.65
N ARG A 163 8.54 -2.46 16.85
CA ARG A 163 9.57 -2.58 15.81
C ARG A 163 9.69 -4.03 15.32
N GLU A 164 9.84 -4.98 16.24
CA GLU A 164 9.91 -6.42 15.90
C GLU A 164 8.64 -6.89 15.19
N ALA A 165 7.48 -6.47 15.69
CA ALA A 165 6.20 -6.79 15.08
C ALA A 165 6.10 -6.27 13.65
N ALA A 166 6.55 -5.05 13.38
CA ALA A 166 6.53 -4.47 12.03
C ALA A 166 7.41 -5.24 11.04
N ASP A 167 8.62 -5.62 11.47
CA ASP A 167 9.51 -6.46 10.66
C ASP A 167 8.90 -7.85 10.38
N ALA A 168 8.28 -8.46 11.40
CA ALA A 168 7.61 -9.74 11.27
C ALA A 168 6.39 -9.66 10.33
N VAL A 169 5.54 -8.63 10.47
CA VAL A 169 4.40 -8.36 9.58
C VAL A 169 4.89 -8.20 8.14
N ALA A 170 5.89 -7.36 7.90
CA ALA A 170 6.42 -7.15 6.55
C ALA A 170 6.98 -8.45 5.96
N ARG A 171 7.72 -9.24 6.74
CA ARG A 171 8.27 -10.54 6.33
C ARG A 171 7.19 -11.57 5.97
N VAL A 172 6.12 -11.64 6.76
CA VAL A 172 4.98 -12.53 6.51
C VAL A 172 4.24 -12.13 5.24
N LEU A 173 3.92 -10.84 5.08
CA LEU A 173 3.22 -10.35 3.88
C LEU A 173 4.06 -10.56 2.60
N ARG A 174 5.37 -10.33 2.67
CA ARG A 174 6.29 -10.60 1.55
C ARG A 174 6.36 -12.07 1.15
N THR A 175 6.10 -12.98 2.09
CA THR A 175 6.02 -14.41 1.79
C THR A 175 4.84 -14.76 0.88
N GLU A 176 3.78 -13.94 0.87
CA GLU A 176 2.62 -14.09 -0.03
C GLU A 176 2.68 -13.20 -1.28
N GLY A 177 3.84 -12.59 -1.56
CA GLY A 177 4.02 -11.73 -2.74
C GLY A 177 3.47 -10.32 -2.58
N HIS A 178 3.16 -9.89 -1.36
CA HIS A 178 2.93 -8.47 -1.08
C HIS A 178 4.27 -7.74 -0.91
N LEU A 179 4.30 -6.46 -1.27
CA LEU A 179 5.46 -5.60 -1.04
C LEU A 179 5.09 -4.59 0.04
N VAL A 180 5.82 -4.63 1.16
CA VAL A 180 5.63 -3.70 2.28
C VAL A 180 7.02 -3.31 2.73
N ARG A 181 7.27 -2.01 2.86
CA ARG A 181 8.54 -1.46 3.33
C ARG A 181 8.33 -0.77 4.67
N VAL A 182 9.30 -0.93 5.56
CA VAL A 182 9.38 -0.23 6.83
C VAL A 182 10.29 0.98 6.60
N HIS A 183 9.74 2.18 6.63
CA HIS A 183 10.51 3.43 6.45
C HIS A 183 11.23 3.81 7.74
N SER A 184 10.53 3.69 8.86
CA SER A 184 11.06 3.89 10.20
C SER A 184 10.30 3.02 11.18
N ALA A 185 10.96 2.63 12.27
CA ALA A 185 10.35 1.85 13.32
C ALA A 185 10.93 2.24 14.69
N THR A 186 10.09 2.78 15.56
CA THR A 186 10.33 2.91 17.01
C THR A 186 9.28 2.10 17.77
N ASP A 187 9.37 2.08 19.09
CA ASP A 187 8.37 1.41 19.92
C ASP A 187 7.08 2.23 20.07
N GLU A 188 7.13 3.55 19.78
CA GLU A 188 5.95 4.42 19.76
C GLU A 188 5.28 4.50 18.39
N GLN A 189 6.05 4.44 17.30
CA GLN A 189 5.51 4.58 15.95
C GLN A 189 6.33 3.83 14.90
N VAL A 190 5.63 3.22 13.94
CA VAL A 190 6.21 2.67 12.72
C VAL A 190 5.59 3.35 11.51
N LEU A 191 6.42 3.68 10.53
CA LEU A 191 5.99 4.16 9.22
C LEU A 191 6.18 3.05 8.18
N LEU A 192 5.08 2.60 7.59
CA LEU A 192 5.05 1.58 6.54
C LEU A 192 4.68 2.19 5.21
N SER A 193 5.17 1.62 4.11
CA SER A 193 4.69 1.92 2.76
C SER A 193 3.24 1.47 2.57
N ARG A 194 2.64 1.84 1.45
CA ARG A 194 1.46 1.13 0.92
C ARG A 194 1.81 -0.33 0.64
N VAL A 195 0.81 -1.22 0.67
CA VAL A 195 1.03 -2.63 0.31
C VAL A 195 0.98 -2.78 -1.20
N GLY A 196 2.14 -2.92 -1.83
CA GLY A 196 2.30 -3.16 -3.27
C GLY A 196 2.36 -4.65 -3.63
N GLY A 197 2.85 -4.94 -4.84
CA GLY A 197 3.02 -6.30 -5.33
C GLY A 197 1.70 -6.88 -5.83
N SER A 198 1.16 -7.91 -5.16
CA SER A 198 -0.11 -8.53 -5.58
C SER A 198 -1.34 -7.62 -5.47
N LEU A 199 -1.25 -6.51 -4.74
CA LEU A 199 -2.32 -5.49 -4.65
C LEU A 199 -2.10 -4.30 -5.59
N GLU A 200 -0.95 -4.20 -6.25
CA GLU A 200 -0.61 -3.08 -7.16
C GLU A 200 -1.70 -2.78 -8.20
N PRO A 201 -2.29 -3.79 -8.89
CA PRO A 201 -3.32 -3.53 -9.90
C PRO A 201 -4.58 -2.90 -9.31
N LEU A 202 -4.80 -3.06 -8.00
CA LEU A 202 -5.95 -2.49 -7.30
C LEU A 202 -5.74 -1.02 -6.92
N HIS A 203 -4.51 -0.48 -6.95
CA HIS A 203 -4.28 0.95 -6.67
C HIS A 203 -4.97 1.86 -7.69
N ALA A 204 -5.20 1.39 -8.92
CA ALA A 204 -5.99 2.10 -9.93
C ALA A 204 -7.52 2.04 -9.68
N VAL A 205 -7.99 1.11 -8.84
CA VAL A 205 -9.42 0.94 -8.55
C VAL A 205 -9.88 1.98 -7.52
N ARG A 206 -10.80 2.86 -7.94
CA ARG A 206 -11.39 3.88 -7.08
C ARG A 206 -12.35 3.30 -6.04
N GLY A 207 -12.66 4.09 -5.01
CA GLY A 207 -13.67 3.74 -4.00
C GLY A 207 -13.11 3.14 -2.70
N GLY A 208 -11.81 3.33 -2.43
CA GLY A 208 -11.19 2.98 -1.14
C GLY A 208 -10.91 1.50 -0.92
N LEU A 209 -11.19 0.64 -1.92
CA LEU A 209 -11.02 -0.81 -1.85
C LEU A 209 -9.62 -1.19 -1.34
N THR A 210 -8.60 -0.62 -1.96
CA THR A 210 -7.21 -0.96 -1.65
C THR A 210 -6.82 -0.47 -0.26
N SER A 211 -7.23 0.74 0.12
CA SER A 211 -7.02 1.24 1.49
C SER A 211 -7.72 0.36 2.54
N ALA A 212 -8.90 -0.20 2.25
CA ALA A 212 -9.57 -1.14 3.15
C ALA A 212 -8.86 -2.50 3.24
N LEU A 213 -8.38 -3.03 2.11
CA LEU A 213 -7.59 -4.26 2.06
C LEU A 213 -6.29 -4.13 2.85
N GLU A 214 -5.54 -3.07 2.59
CA GLU A 214 -4.27 -2.77 3.27
C GLU A 214 -4.48 -2.61 4.77
N TRP A 215 -5.45 -1.78 5.17
CA TRP A 215 -5.77 -1.56 6.57
C TRP A 215 -6.14 -2.87 7.28
N GLY A 216 -6.99 -3.70 6.66
CA GLY A 216 -7.40 -4.98 7.24
C GLY A 216 -6.21 -5.92 7.39
N LEU A 217 -5.47 -6.18 6.30
CA LEU A 217 -4.32 -7.08 6.30
C LEU A 217 -3.30 -6.70 7.38
N LEU A 218 -2.95 -5.41 7.46
CA LEU A 218 -2.01 -4.91 8.47
C LEU A 218 -2.59 -5.05 9.88
N SER A 219 -3.82 -4.60 10.12
CA SER A 219 -4.46 -4.67 11.45
C SER A 219 -4.53 -6.09 11.97
N GLY A 220 -4.93 -7.03 11.13
CA GLY A 220 -5.02 -8.45 11.47
C GLY A 220 -3.66 -9.07 11.77
N ALA A 221 -2.65 -8.78 10.94
CA ALA A 221 -1.30 -9.29 11.14
C ALA A 221 -0.68 -8.77 12.44
N PHE A 222 -0.79 -7.47 12.72
CA PHE A 222 -0.29 -6.88 13.98
C PHE A 222 -1.02 -7.45 15.21
N ALA A 223 -2.34 -7.51 15.17
CA ALA A 223 -3.14 -8.06 16.27
C ALA A 223 -2.78 -9.51 16.59
N ARG A 224 -2.36 -10.29 15.58
CA ARG A 224 -1.97 -11.69 15.76
C ARG A 224 -0.53 -11.88 16.27
N LEU A 225 0.41 -11.06 15.80
CA LEU A 225 1.84 -11.20 16.12
C LEU A 225 2.25 -10.51 17.42
N TRP A 226 1.52 -9.47 17.82
CA TRP A 226 1.90 -8.64 18.96
C TRP A 226 0.68 -8.16 19.75
N ARG A 227 0.10 -7.02 19.36
CA ARG A 227 -1.11 -6.44 19.94
C ARG A 227 -1.86 -5.63 18.88
N PRO A 228 -3.15 -5.33 19.11
CA PRO A 228 -3.87 -4.40 18.28
C PRO A 228 -3.15 -3.05 18.16
N VAL A 229 -3.17 -2.49 16.96
CA VAL A 229 -2.53 -1.21 16.62
C VAL A 229 -3.55 -0.26 16.03
N GLN A 230 -3.22 1.02 16.06
CA GLN A 230 -3.93 2.07 15.33
C GLN A 230 -3.19 2.33 14.02
N LEU A 231 -3.93 2.27 12.91
CA LEU A 231 -3.42 2.59 11.59
C LEU A 231 -4.02 3.91 11.10
N ALA A 232 -3.13 4.84 10.74
CA ALA A 232 -3.47 6.10 10.09
C ALA A 232 -2.82 6.16 8.70
N PRO A 233 -3.58 6.49 7.64
CA PRO A 233 -2.97 6.70 6.33
C PRO A 233 -2.09 7.96 6.39
N VAL A 234 -0.89 7.88 5.83
CA VAL A 234 0.00 9.05 5.71
C VAL A 234 -0.19 9.66 4.32
N THR A 235 -0.45 10.97 4.27
CA THR A 235 -0.59 11.71 3.02
C THR A 235 0.68 12.51 2.77
N GLN A 236 1.57 11.97 1.95
CA GLN A 236 2.72 12.71 1.44
C GLN A 236 2.85 12.47 -0.07
N THR A 237 3.30 13.48 -0.80
CA THR A 237 3.24 13.54 -2.27
C THR A 237 4.47 12.95 -2.97
N ASP A 238 5.44 12.47 -2.22
CA ASP A 238 6.74 12.02 -2.76
C ASP A 238 6.72 10.50 -2.98
N GLY A 239 7.32 10.03 -4.08
CA GLY A 239 7.24 8.62 -4.51
C GLY A 239 7.80 7.59 -3.51
N ASN A 240 8.57 8.04 -2.51
CA ASN A 240 9.17 7.25 -1.43
C ASN A 240 8.47 7.53 -0.07
N ALA A 241 7.23 8.01 -0.08
CA ALA A 241 6.50 8.36 1.13
C ALA A 241 5.89 7.13 1.82
N PRO A 242 5.84 7.12 3.18
CA PRO A 242 5.08 6.11 3.90
C PRO A 242 3.59 6.22 3.54
N GLY A 243 2.93 5.06 3.47
CA GLY A 243 1.50 4.94 3.26
C GLY A 243 0.69 4.84 4.55
N TRP A 244 1.31 4.34 5.63
CA TRP A 244 0.66 4.04 6.90
C TRP A 244 1.56 4.41 8.08
N ALA A 245 0.99 5.13 9.05
CA ALA A 245 1.55 5.29 10.38
C ALA A 245 0.85 4.28 11.30
N VAL A 246 1.66 3.50 12.01
CA VAL A 246 1.23 2.47 12.94
C VAL A 246 1.64 2.91 14.33
N ASN A 247 0.66 3.05 15.22
CA ASN A 247 0.90 3.33 16.63
C ASN A 247 0.29 2.21 17.48
N PRO A 248 0.82 1.93 18.68
CA PRO A 248 0.15 1.07 19.62
C PRO A 248 -1.27 1.54 19.91
N ALA A 249 -2.23 0.62 19.96
CA ALA A 249 -3.56 0.99 20.44
C ALA A 249 -3.52 1.24 21.94
N SER A 250 -4.05 2.40 22.37
CA SER A 250 -4.39 2.62 23.78
C SER A 250 -5.52 1.68 24.20
N ALA A 251 -5.54 1.27 25.48
CA ALA A 251 -6.56 0.38 26.04
C ALA A 251 -8.00 0.91 25.81
N ASP A 252 -8.18 2.23 25.79
CA ASP A 252 -9.48 2.88 25.64
C ASP A 252 -9.82 3.27 24.20
N ALA A 253 -8.89 3.08 23.26
CA ALA A 253 -9.07 3.59 21.91
C ALA A 253 -9.61 2.51 20.96
N PRO A 254 -10.58 2.84 20.08
CA PRO A 254 -11.15 1.87 19.16
C PRO A 254 -10.08 1.41 18.15
N THR A 255 -9.66 0.16 18.27
CA THR A 255 -8.69 -0.51 17.38
C THR A 255 -9.25 -0.80 16.00
N ASN A 256 -10.57 -0.85 15.88
CA ASN A 256 -11.27 -1.16 14.63
C ASN A 256 -11.69 0.09 13.83
N ARG A 257 -11.03 1.25 14.06
CA ARG A 257 -11.32 2.50 13.32
C ARG A 257 -10.08 3.01 12.60
N LEU A 258 -10.30 3.52 11.39
CA LEU A 258 -9.31 4.28 10.66
C LEU A 258 -9.13 5.64 11.35
N LEU A 259 -7.92 5.89 11.84
CA LEU A 259 -7.56 7.20 12.38
C LEU A 259 -7.09 8.08 11.22
N VAL A 260 -7.85 9.12 10.92
CA VAL A 260 -7.51 10.07 9.87
C VAL A 260 -7.65 11.46 10.45
N ALA A 261 -6.70 12.35 10.18
CA ALA A 261 -6.85 13.76 10.50
C ALA A 261 -8.02 14.35 9.69
N VAL A 262 -9.08 14.72 10.40
CA VAL A 262 -10.29 15.27 9.79
C VAL A 262 -10.14 16.79 9.71
N ALA A 263 -10.17 17.33 8.49
CA ALA A 263 -10.09 18.77 8.23
C ALA A 263 -11.46 19.46 8.25
N GLY A 264 -12.55 18.69 8.11
CA GLY A 264 -13.90 19.22 8.22
C GLY A 264 -14.89 18.14 8.64
N ARG A 265 -15.95 18.54 9.35
CA ARG A 265 -16.99 17.63 9.85
C ARG A 265 -18.37 18.08 9.40
N VAL A 266 -19.17 17.15 8.90
CA VAL A 266 -20.57 17.35 8.56
C VAL A 266 -21.42 16.35 9.32
N ASP A 267 -22.29 16.86 10.19
CA ASP A 267 -23.36 16.07 10.77
C ASP A 267 -24.60 16.16 9.87
N ALA A 268 -24.85 15.08 9.13
CA ALA A 268 -26.02 14.91 8.28
C ALA A 268 -27.03 13.92 8.89
N ARG A 269 -26.91 13.60 10.18
CA ARG A 269 -27.89 12.76 10.87
C ARG A 269 -29.25 13.46 10.86
N ASN A 270 -30.30 12.72 10.54
CA ASN A 270 -31.68 13.19 10.38
C ASN A 270 -31.91 14.18 9.22
N ALA A 271 -30.90 14.48 8.39
CA ALA A 271 -31.11 15.28 7.20
C ALA A 271 -31.69 14.41 6.06
N PRO A 272 -32.62 14.95 5.24
CA PRO A 272 -33.00 14.32 3.99
C PRO A 272 -31.78 14.12 3.08
N ARG A 273 -31.83 13.07 2.24
CA ARG A 273 -30.72 12.66 1.37
C ARG A 273 -30.09 13.81 0.58
N GLU A 274 -30.90 14.63 -0.08
CA GLU A 274 -30.44 15.72 -0.93
C GLU A 274 -29.74 16.82 -0.11
N THR A 275 -30.37 17.25 0.98
CA THR A 275 -29.84 18.26 1.91
C THR A 275 -28.53 17.81 2.53
N GLY A 276 -28.42 16.54 2.93
CA GLY A 276 -27.20 15.97 3.51
C GLY A 276 -26.02 16.00 2.54
N VAL A 277 -26.21 15.50 1.31
CA VAL A 277 -25.14 15.48 0.29
C VAL A 277 -24.73 16.89 -0.12
N VAL A 278 -25.67 17.82 -0.26
CA VAL A 278 -25.35 19.23 -0.58
C VAL A 278 -24.51 19.88 0.53
N ARG A 279 -24.80 19.59 1.81
CA ARG A 279 -23.96 20.06 2.93
C ARG A 279 -22.54 19.49 2.86
N ALA A 280 -22.41 18.19 2.58
CA ALA A 280 -21.10 17.56 2.41
C ALA A 280 -20.33 18.13 1.20
N MET A 281 -21.03 18.42 0.10
CA MET A 281 -20.44 19.05 -1.08
C MET A 281 -19.86 20.43 -0.76
N ARG A 282 -20.63 21.30 -0.10
CA ARG A 282 -20.15 22.62 0.31
C ARG A 282 -18.95 22.53 1.25
N ALA A 283 -19.01 21.62 2.23
CA ALA A 283 -17.93 21.43 3.19
C ALA A 283 -16.64 20.95 2.52
N ILE A 284 -16.70 19.97 1.62
CA ILE A 284 -15.49 19.45 0.96
C ILE A 284 -14.89 20.46 -0.02
N THR A 285 -15.69 21.30 -0.67
CA THR A 285 -15.19 22.34 -1.58
C THR A 285 -14.25 23.30 -0.84
N ALA A 286 -14.55 23.62 0.42
CA ALA A 286 -13.75 24.52 1.25
C ALA A 286 -12.44 23.91 1.77
N LEU A 287 -12.22 22.59 1.65
CA LEU A 287 -11.01 21.93 2.14
C LEU A 287 -9.88 21.98 1.12
N GLU A 288 -8.64 21.82 1.56
CA GLU A 288 -7.50 21.63 0.65
C GLU A 288 -7.54 20.25 -0.03
N THR A 289 -6.93 20.13 -1.21
CA THR A 289 -6.81 18.82 -1.89
C THR A 289 -6.02 17.85 -1.01
N GLY A 290 -6.53 16.62 -0.86
CA GLY A 290 -5.95 15.61 0.03
C GLY A 290 -6.47 15.66 1.46
N ALA A 291 -7.11 16.76 1.88
CA ALA A 291 -7.75 16.86 3.18
C ALA A 291 -9.00 15.99 3.27
N VAL A 292 -9.33 15.55 4.50
CA VAL A 292 -10.38 14.56 4.74
C VAL A 292 -11.59 15.19 5.42
N LEU A 293 -12.76 15.00 4.82
CA LEU A 293 -14.05 15.34 5.38
C LEU A 293 -14.65 14.13 6.12
N GLU A 294 -15.03 14.31 7.37
CA GLU A 294 -15.87 13.37 8.11
C GLU A 294 -17.34 13.70 7.90
N VAL A 295 -18.13 12.72 7.49
CA VAL A 295 -19.59 12.84 7.39
C VAL A 295 -20.24 11.83 8.32
N LEU A 296 -21.02 12.30 9.29
CA LEU A 296 -21.87 11.46 10.11
C LEU A 296 -23.27 11.37 9.47
N THR A 297 -23.75 10.16 9.31
CA THR A 297 -25.06 9.86 8.73
C THR A 297 -25.87 8.97 9.67
N GLY A 298 -27.19 9.11 9.61
CA GLY A 298 -28.15 8.38 10.43
C GLY A 298 -29.56 8.86 10.11
N GLY A 299 -30.57 7.98 10.17
CA GLY A 299 -31.94 8.31 9.77
C GLY A 299 -32.19 8.22 8.25
N PRO A 300 -32.99 9.11 7.63
CA PRO A 300 -33.49 8.97 6.25
C PRO A 300 -32.42 9.15 5.15
N GLY A 301 -31.27 9.73 5.47
CA GLY A 301 -30.14 9.87 4.56
C GLY A 301 -29.34 8.57 4.44
N SER A 302 -29.24 8.00 3.24
CA SER A 302 -28.46 6.77 2.99
C SER A 302 -26.95 7.07 2.90
N PRO A 303 -26.08 6.37 3.65
CA PRO A 303 -24.62 6.44 3.50
C PRO A 303 -24.16 6.21 2.05
N ALA A 304 -24.87 5.33 1.32
CA ALA A 304 -24.56 5.03 -0.07
C ALA A 304 -24.70 6.24 -1.01
N ALA A 305 -25.53 7.23 -0.65
CA ALA A 305 -25.68 8.46 -1.44
C ALA A 305 -24.42 9.31 -1.40
N PHE A 306 -23.80 9.44 -0.22
CA PHE A 306 -22.54 10.17 -0.03
C PHE A 306 -21.39 9.47 -0.75
N ALA A 307 -21.28 8.13 -0.63
CA ALA A 307 -20.29 7.34 -1.34
C ALA A 307 -20.41 7.51 -2.87
N ARG A 308 -21.62 7.41 -3.43
CA ARG A 308 -21.88 7.59 -4.86
C ARG A 308 -21.64 9.00 -5.38
N TRP A 309 -21.83 10.01 -4.53
CA TRP A 309 -21.53 11.39 -4.88
C TRP A 309 -20.02 11.61 -4.89
N ALA A 310 -19.32 11.20 -3.83
CA ALA A 310 -17.87 11.36 -3.69
C ALA A 310 -17.15 10.75 -4.91
N ASP A 311 -17.49 9.52 -5.28
CA ASP A 311 -16.90 8.83 -6.42
C ASP A 311 -17.12 9.58 -7.75
N ARG A 312 -18.35 10.03 -8.02
CA ARG A 312 -18.67 10.83 -9.22
C ARG A 312 -17.98 12.19 -9.26
N ALA A 313 -17.77 12.81 -8.10
CA ALA A 313 -17.08 14.09 -7.97
C ALA A 313 -15.55 13.96 -7.98
N GLY A 314 -15.02 12.74 -8.17
CA GLY A 314 -13.57 12.48 -8.18
C GLY A 314 -12.93 12.51 -6.78
N HIS A 315 -13.72 12.46 -5.72
CA HIS A 315 -13.24 12.33 -4.34
C HIS A 315 -13.07 10.86 -3.97
N GLU A 316 -12.21 10.59 -2.99
CA GLU A 316 -11.94 9.23 -2.56
C GLU A 316 -12.63 8.90 -1.24
N LEU A 317 -13.42 7.83 -1.23
CA LEU A 317 -13.98 7.29 -0.01
C LEU A 317 -12.92 6.46 0.73
N MET A 318 -12.37 6.99 1.82
CA MET A 318 -11.35 6.30 2.62
C MET A 318 -11.93 5.24 3.54
N GLY A 319 -13.17 5.43 4.01
CA GLY A 319 -13.80 4.51 4.95
C GLY A 319 -15.27 4.77 5.19
N VAL A 320 -15.96 3.69 5.55
CA VAL A 320 -17.33 3.72 6.08
C VAL A 320 -17.32 2.87 7.35
N GLU A 321 -17.62 3.48 8.49
CA GLU A 321 -17.48 2.88 9.81
C GLU A 321 -18.76 3.08 10.62
N ARG A 322 -19.02 2.16 11.56
CA ARG A 322 -20.04 2.39 12.59
C ARG A 322 -19.48 3.38 13.62
N ALA A 323 -20.25 4.41 13.90
CA ALA A 323 -19.99 5.34 14.98
C ALA A 323 -21.17 5.34 15.95
N SER A 324 -20.89 5.71 17.19
CA SER A 324 -21.91 6.11 18.14
C SER A 324 -21.60 7.54 18.54
N ASP A 325 -22.62 8.36 18.75
CA ASP A 325 -22.40 9.69 19.31
C ASP A 325 -22.10 9.63 20.81
N GLU A 326 -21.83 10.79 21.40
CA GLU A 326 -21.62 10.96 22.85
C GLU A 326 -22.81 10.47 23.70
N HIS A 327 -23.98 10.29 23.07
CA HIS A 327 -25.22 9.81 23.68
C HIS A 327 -25.53 8.35 23.30
N GLY A 328 -24.59 7.63 22.68
CA GLY A 328 -24.73 6.22 22.31
C GLY A 328 -25.61 5.93 21.10
N ARG A 329 -26.11 6.93 20.38
CA ARG A 329 -26.98 6.72 19.21
C ARG A 329 -26.17 6.21 18.01
N PRO A 330 -26.64 5.17 17.31
CA PRO A 330 -25.92 4.60 16.18
C PRO A 330 -25.88 5.60 15.02
N ALA A 331 -24.71 5.74 14.42
CA ALA A 331 -24.42 6.54 13.26
C ALA A 331 -23.48 5.77 12.32
N ILE A 332 -23.41 6.22 11.07
CA ILE A 332 -22.43 5.74 10.10
C ILE A 332 -21.52 6.91 9.77
N ARG A 333 -20.23 6.72 10.02
CA ARG A 333 -19.15 7.67 9.76
C ARG A 333 -18.53 7.36 8.41
N LEU A 334 -18.56 8.33 7.50
CA LEU A 334 -17.86 8.27 6.23
C LEU A 334 -16.65 9.20 6.27
N LEU A 335 -15.52 8.73 5.76
CA LEU A 335 -14.30 9.52 5.61
C LEU A 335 -14.06 9.72 4.11
N ILE A 336 -14.12 10.97 3.65
CA ILE A 336 -14.03 11.33 2.25
C ILE A 336 -12.84 12.25 2.05
N ARG A 337 -11.84 11.80 1.30
CA ARG A 337 -10.66 12.59 0.93
C ARG A 337 -10.94 13.42 -0.31
N LYS A 338 -10.65 14.72 -0.26
CA LYS A 338 -10.80 15.63 -1.39
C LYS A 338 -9.81 15.23 -2.49
N GLY A 339 -10.35 14.83 -3.64
CA GLY A 339 -9.56 14.58 -4.86
C GLY A 339 -9.07 15.87 -5.52
N ARG A 340 -8.08 15.74 -6.41
CA ARG A 340 -7.72 16.80 -7.36
C ARG A 340 -8.89 16.94 -8.34
N THR A 341 -9.51 18.11 -8.33
CA THR A 341 -10.59 18.44 -9.28
C THR A 341 -9.98 18.92 -10.58
#